data_AF-A0A0K9H600-F1
#
_entry.id   AF-A0A0K9H600-F1
#
_cell.length_a   1.000
_cell.length_b   1.000
_cell.length_c   1.000
_cell.angle_alpha   90.00
_cell.angle_beta   90.00
_cell.angle_gamma   90.00
#
_symmetry.space_group_name_H-M   'P 1'
#
loop_
_entity.id
_entity.type
_entity.pdbx_description
1 polymer ?
#
loop_
_entity_poly.entity_id
_entity_poly.type
_entity_poly.pdbx_seq_one_letter_code
_entity_poly.pdbx_strand_id
1 'polypeptide(L)'
;MKKYIIITTLVLGNVLLFGCSDEEKSIITHPDSSLNQQTSLEKKYTKEDAMTTFKSNKDFSDYEISDYVLVKDDKIPMLKAVISFYDKKNNNSSNLAFIYDDMSHEICFAVNEVDGVKTYEITDNSQLTYVGDGAVTLSIRNIDTNEVIDYKIIFSFEESTSTSNFKVLAEKPTK
;
A
#
# COMPACT_ATOMS: atom_id res chain seq x y z
N MET A 1 51.02 12.24 19.20
CA MET A 1 51.27 13.68 19.38
C MET A 1 49.95 14.42 19.20
N LYS A 2 49.63 15.36 20.12
CA LYS A 2 48.67 16.50 20.05
C LYS A 2 47.24 16.19 19.56
N LYS A 3 46.20 16.16 20.43
CA LYS A 3 45.28 17.29 20.84
C LYS A 3 44.73 18.04 19.60
N TYR A 4 43.42 18.26 19.40
CA TYR A 4 42.50 19.08 20.21
C TYR A 4 41.00 18.81 19.89
N ILE A 5 40.17 19.12 20.90
CA ILE A 5 38.72 19.36 20.86
C ILE A 5 38.45 20.72 20.18
N ILE A 6 37.41 20.83 19.34
CA ILE A 6 36.74 22.10 19.03
C ILE A 6 35.22 21.88 19.13
N ILE A 7 34.63 22.57 20.10
CA ILE A 7 33.20 22.85 20.21
C ILE A 7 32.98 24.21 19.56
N THR A 8 32.02 24.33 18.65
CA THR A 8 31.50 25.64 18.25
C THR A 8 29.99 25.56 18.05
N THR A 9 29.27 26.13 19.01
CA THR A 9 27.87 26.52 18.94
C THR A 9 27.74 27.74 18.02
N LEU A 10 26.81 27.73 17.06
CA LEU A 10 26.36 28.97 16.40
C LEU A 10 24.82 28.99 16.32
N VAL A 11 24.24 29.89 17.10
CA VAL A 11 22.83 30.29 17.06
C VAL A 11 22.75 31.60 16.27
N LEU A 12 22.02 31.61 15.15
CA LEU A 12 21.42 32.78 14.49
C LEU A 12 20.16 32.21 13.79
N GLY A 13 18.92 32.58 14.07
CA GLY A 13 18.41 33.91 14.38
C GLY A 13 17.98 34.58 13.07
N ASN A 14 16.71 34.42 12.67
CA ASN A 14 15.99 35.41 11.86
C ASN A 14 14.47 35.21 12.02
N VAL A 15 13.87 36.18 12.69
CA VAL A 15 12.45 36.47 12.74
C VAL A 15 12.09 37.18 11.43
N LEU A 16 11.06 36.73 10.73
CA LEU A 16 10.36 37.53 9.73
C LEU A 16 8.90 37.69 10.15
N LEU A 17 8.63 38.88 10.67
CA LEU A 17 7.29 39.43 10.80
C LEU A 17 6.93 40.06 9.45
N PHE A 18 5.87 39.55 8.82
CA PHE A 18 5.10 40.33 7.84
C PHE A 18 3.77 40.68 8.46
N GLY A 19 3.65 41.94 8.88
CA GLY A 19 2.37 42.61 9.03
C GLY A 19 2.01 43.28 7.72
N CYS A 20 0.77 43.11 7.27
CA CYS A 20 0.11 43.98 6.32
C CYS A 20 -1.23 44.42 6.91
N SER A 21 -1.42 45.74 6.91
CA SER A 21 -2.50 46.55 7.47
C SER A 21 -3.86 46.36 6.78
N ASP A 22 -4.89 46.42 7.64
CA ASP A 22 -6.18 47.15 7.57
C ASP A 22 -7.11 47.05 6.34
N GLU A 23 -8.16 46.27 6.55
CA GLU A 23 -9.57 46.71 6.71
C GLU A 23 -10.22 47.60 5.63
N GLU A 24 -11.18 47.02 4.88
CA GLU A 24 -12.36 47.76 4.45
C GLU A 24 -13.63 46.90 4.54
N LYS A 25 -14.62 47.45 5.26
CA LYS A 25 -15.89 46.85 5.64
C LYS A 25 -16.94 47.18 4.58
N SER A 26 -17.59 46.17 4.02
CA SER A 26 -18.83 46.34 3.26
C SER A 26 -19.84 45.26 3.67
N ILE A 27 -20.85 45.70 4.42
CA ILE A 27 -22.04 44.92 4.75
C ILE A 27 -23.07 45.19 3.64
N ILE A 28 -23.48 44.16 2.91
CA ILE A 28 -24.77 44.15 2.20
C ILE A 28 -25.47 42.81 2.48
N THR A 29 -26.70 42.95 2.93
CA THR A 29 -27.67 41.99 3.45
C THR A 29 -28.07 40.88 2.47
N HIS A 30 -28.32 39.68 3.00
CA HIS A 30 -28.89 38.51 2.30
C HIS A 30 -30.23 38.80 1.58
N PRO A 31 -30.56 37.99 0.56
CA PRO A 31 -31.62 37.00 0.83
C PRO A 31 -31.27 35.57 0.35
N ASP A 32 -31.69 34.63 1.20
CA ASP A 32 -32.11 33.25 0.98
C ASP A 32 -31.43 32.32 -0.05
N SER A 33 -31.01 31.19 0.51
CA SER A 33 -31.27 29.84 -0.01
C SER A 33 -30.65 29.49 -1.37
N SER A 34 -29.43 28.99 -1.30
CA SER A 34 -29.21 27.58 -1.66
C SER A 34 -27.87 27.16 -1.08
N LEU A 35 -27.93 26.44 0.03
CA LEU A 35 -26.84 25.58 0.45
C LEU A 35 -26.76 24.49 -0.63
N ASN A 36 -26.00 24.75 -1.70
CA ASN A 36 -25.54 23.70 -2.59
C ASN A 36 -24.68 22.79 -1.70
N GLN A 37 -25.31 21.76 -1.14
CA GLN A 37 -24.64 20.52 -0.83
C GLN A 37 -24.04 20.06 -2.16
N GLN A 38 -22.80 20.48 -2.40
CA GLN A 38 -21.94 19.86 -3.36
C GLN A 38 -21.66 18.47 -2.78
N THR A 39 -22.61 17.57 -3.02
CA THR A 39 -22.43 16.14 -2.86
C THR A 39 -21.24 15.81 -3.74
N SER A 40 -20.06 15.73 -3.12
CA SER A 40 -18.90 15.10 -3.74
C SER A 40 -19.39 13.74 -4.19
N LEU A 41 -19.63 13.60 -5.49
CA LEU A 41 -19.81 12.31 -6.11
C LEU A 41 -18.50 11.59 -5.88
N GLU A 42 -18.44 10.85 -4.77
CA GLU A 42 -17.26 10.11 -4.36
C GLU A 42 -16.92 9.17 -5.52
N LYS A 43 -15.87 9.53 -6.27
CA LYS A 43 -15.49 8.79 -7.48
C LYS A 43 -15.23 7.36 -7.04
N LYS A 44 -16.02 6.43 -7.56
CA LYS A 44 -15.83 5.01 -7.29
C LYS A 44 -14.42 4.60 -7.72
N TYR A 45 -13.64 4.09 -6.78
CA TYR A 45 -12.31 3.56 -7.05
C TYR A 45 -12.39 2.36 -8.00
N THR A 46 -11.56 2.36 -9.05
CA THR A 46 -11.59 1.33 -10.10
C THR A 46 -10.34 0.45 -10.11
N LYS A 47 -10.37 -0.59 -10.94
CA LYS A 47 -9.17 -1.40 -11.23
C LYS A 47 -8.05 -0.52 -11.77
N GLU A 48 -8.35 0.37 -12.70
CA GLU A 48 -7.38 1.25 -13.36
C GLU A 48 -6.72 2.20 -12.37
N ASP A 49 -7.49 2.71 -11.40
CA ASP A 49 -6.93 3.50 -10.29
C ASP A 49 -5.92 2.64 -9.50
N ALA A 50 -6.28 1.40 -9.12
CA ALA A 50 -5.38 0.47 -8.43
C ALA A 50 -4.09 0.18 -9.23
N MET A 51 -4.21 -0.10 -10.53
CA MET A 51 -3.06 -0.36 -11.40
C MET A 51 -2.18 0.88 -11.54
N THR A 52 -2.76 2.07 -11.58
CA THR A 52 -2.04 3.34 -11.68
C THR A 52 -1.28 3.63 -10.38
N THR A 53 -1.93 3.46 -9.22
CA THR A 53 -1.29 3.60 -7.91
C THR A 53 -0.16 2.60 -7.76
N PHE A 54 -0.40 1.33 -8.09
CA PHE A 54 0.64 0.31 -8.07
C PHE A 54 1.83 0.75 -8.92
N LYS A 55 1.58 1.28 -10.12
CA LYS A 55 2.63 1.68 -11.07
C LYS A 55 3.28 3.05 -10.84
N SER A 56 2.86 3.79 -9.80
CA SER A 56 3.13 5.24 -9.72
C SER A 56 4.58 5.62 -9.39
N ASN A 57 5.42 4.70 -8.89
CA ASN A 57 6.71 5.06 -8.27
C ASN A 57 7.94 4.15 -8.58
N LYS A 58 7.93 3.31 -9.62
CA LYS A 58 9.05 2.40 -9.98
C LYS A 58 9.11 2.16 -11.49
N ASP A 59 10.21 1.58 -11.97
CA ASP A 59 10.26 0.99 -13.30
C ASP A 59 9.45 -0.31 -13.29
N PHE A 60 8.14 -0.21 -13.56
CA PHE A 60 7.23 -1.36 -13.47
C PHE A 60 7.27 -2.29 -14.68
N SER A 61 8.21 -2.08 -15.62
CA SER A 61 8.42 -2.98 -16.76
C SER A 61 8.77 -4.42 -16.32
N ASP A 62 9.39 -4.54 -15.14
CA ASP A 62 9.80 -5.79 -14.52
C ASP A 62 8.68 -6.48 -13.72
N TYR A 63 7.46 -5.95 -13.68
CA TYR A 63 6.35 -6.59 -12.98
C TYR A 63 5.24 -7.05 -13.93
N GLU A 64 4.62 -8.17 -13.61
CA GLU A 64 3.46 -8.70 -14.31
C GLU A 64 2.34 -8.99 -13.31
N ILE A 65 1.20 -8.35 -13.49
CA ILE A 65 0.05 -8.49 -12.58
C ILE A 65 -0.69 -9.77 -12.94
N SER A 66 -0.79 -10.69 -11.99
CA SER A 66 -1.44 -11.99 -12.18
C SER A 66 -2.88 -12.02 -11.70
N ASP A 67 -3.20 -11.31 -10.62
CA ASP A 67 -4.57 -11.22 -10.09
C ASP A 67 -4.77 -9.91 -9.31
N TYR A 68 -6.02 -9.53 -9.05
CA TYR A 68 -6.35 -8.38 -8.22
C TYR A 68 -7.75 -8.52 -7.59
N VAL A 69 -7.90 -7.91 -6.43
CA VAL A 69 -9.20 -7.74 -5.77
C VAL A 69 -9.38 -6.29 -5.35
N LEU A 70 -10.54 -5.70 -5.68
CA LEU A 70 -10.94 -4.41 -5.13
C LEU A 70 -11.51 -4.62 -3.73
N VAL A 71 -11.02 -3.84 -2.78
CA VAL A 71 -11.37 -3.99 -1.37
C VAL A 71 -12.46 -2.99 -1.01
N LYS A 72 -13.42 -3.47 -0.22
CA LYS A 72 -14.39 -2.65 0.51
C LYS A 72 -14.39 -3.14 1.94
N ASP A 73 -13.69 -2.41 2.80
CA ASP A 73 -13.60 -2.72 4.22
C ASP A 73 -13.85 -1.46 5.04
N ASP A 74 -14.98 -1.43 5.75
CA ASP A 74 -15.39 -0.27 6.55
C ASP A 74 -14.45 -0.03 7.74
N LYS A 75 -13.70 -1.04 8.18
CA LYS A 75 -12.72 -0.91 9.27
C LYS A 75 -11.35 -0.43 8.77
N ILE A 76 -11.06 -0.64 7.49
CA ILE A 76 -9.82 -0.19 6.85
C ILE A 76 -10.18 0.55 5.56
N PRO A 77 -10.86 1.72 5.65
CA PRO A 77 -11.44 2.40 4.48
C PRO A 77 -10.38 2.90 3.49
N MET A 78 -9.13 3.03 3.92
CA MET A 78 -8.00 3.40 3.07
C MET A 78 -7.45 2.22 2.25
N LEU A 79 -7.70 0.97 2.63
CA LEU A 79 -7.29 -0.18 1.81
C LEU A 79 -8.24 -0.32 0.62
N LYS A 80 -7.75 -0.02 -0.59
CA LYS A 80 -8.56 0.05 -1.81
C LYS A 80 -8.47 -1.20 -2.69
N ALA A 81 -7.32 -1.87 -2.69
CA ALA A 81 -7.12 -3.07 -3.50
C ALA A 81 -5.99 -3.95 -2.93
N VAL A 82 -5.98 -5.21 -3.35
CA VAL A 82 -4.82 -6.09 -3.24
C VAL A 82 -4.50 -6.64 -4.62
N ILE A 83 -3.23 -6.62 -4.99
CA ILE A 83 -2.73 -7.02 -6.30
C ILE A 83 -1.74 -8.14 -6.10
N SER A 84 -1.92 -9.24 -6.82
CA SER A 84 -0.92 -10.28 -6.97
C SER A 84 -0.08 -10.01 -8.19
N PHE A 85 1.25 -10.15 -8.07
CA PHE A 85 2.16 -9.88 -9.17
C PHE A 85 3.41 -10.75 -9.16
N TYR A 86 3.92 -11.01 -10.37
CA TYR A 86 5.20 -11.59 -10.63
C TYR A 86 6.27 -10.50 -10.74
N ASP A 87 7.35 -10.64 -9.97
CA ASP A 87 8.55 -9.81 -10.02
C ASP A 87 9.59 -10.51 -10.91
N LYS A 88 9.77 -10.02 -12.14
CA LYS A 88 10.71 -10.58 -13.12
C LYS A 88 12.16 -10.40 -12.68
N LYS A 89 12.47 -9.30 -12.01
CA LYS A 89 13.84 -8.98 -11.57
C LYS A 89 14.32 -10.00 -10.53
N ASN A 90 13.41 -10.40 -9.64
CA ASN A 90 13.69 -11.38 -8.59
C ASN A 90 13.10 -12.77 -8.89
N ASN A 91 12.61 -13.02 -10.11
CA ASN A 91 12.01 -14.29 -10.56
C ASN A 91 10.94 -14.85 -9.60
N ASN A 92 10.15 -13.99 -8.96
CA ASN A 92 9.30 -14.39 -7.86
C ASN A 92 7.82 -14.14 -8.15
N SER A 93 7.00 -15.18 -8.03
CA SER A 93 5.53 -15.11 -8.23
C SER A 93 4.72 -14.91 -6.96
N SER A 94 5.34 -14.97 -5.78
CA SER A 94 4.65 -14.92 -4.48
C SER A 94 4.70 -13.54 -3.86
N ASN A 95 4.24 -12.53 -4.61
CA ASN A 95 4.17 -11.14 -4.15
C ASN A 95 2.74 -10.63 -4.14
N LEU A 96 2.43 -9.85 -3.11
CA LEU A 96 1.22 -9.05 -3.02
C LEU A 96 1.57 -7.58 -2.83
N ALA A 97 0.77 -6.71 -3.42
CA ALA A 97 0.75 -5.27 -3.13
C ALA A 97 -0.61 -4.89 -2.56
N PHE A 98 -0.60 -4.30 -1.37
CA PHE A 98 -1.77 -3.73 -0.73
C PHE A 98 -1.80 -2.24 -1.07
N ILE A 99 -2.84 -1.83 -1.80
CA ILE A 99 -3.02 -0.43 -2.20
C ILE A 99 -3.77 0.27 -1.08
N TYR A 100 -3.02 1.05 -0.30
CA TYR A 100 -3.52 1.81 0.84
C TYR A 100 -3.44 3.29 0.50
N ASP A 101 -4.61 3.91 0.35
CA ASP A 101 -4.78 5.26 -0.19
C ASP A 101 -4.09 5.42 -1.56
N ASP A 102 -3.05 6.25 -1.65
CA ASP A 102 -2.23 6.47 -2.85
C ASP A 102 -0.88 5.73 -2.81
N MET A 103 -0.69 4.83 -1.84
CA MET A 103 0.55 4.07 -1.64
C MET A 103 0.38 2.58 -1.94
N SER A 104 1.49 1.97 -2.38
CA SER A 104 1.62 0.52 -2.56
C SER A 104 2.50 -0.06 -1.46
N HIS A 105 1.93 -0.95 -0.64
CA HIS A 105 2.65 -1.70 0.38
C HIS A 105 2.84 -3.15 -0.08
N GLU A 106 4.07 -3.49 -0.41
CA GLU A 106 4.41 -4.78 -1.00
C GLU A 106 4.89 -5.76 0.06
N ILE A 107 4.46 -7.02 -0.06
CA ILE A 107 5.01 -8.14 0.65
C ILE A 107 5.37 -9.24 -0.33
N CYS A 108 6.58 -9.75 -0.13
CA CYS A 108 7.04 -11.00 -0.67
C CYS A 108 6.96 -12.05 0.45
N PHE A 109 6.05 -13.03 0.33
CA PHE A 109 5.66 -13.89 1.46
C PHE A 109 6.03 -15.38 1.29
N ALA A 110 6.45 -15.79 0.10
CA ALA A 110 6.98 -17.12 -0.13
C ALA A 110 8.15 -17.07 -1.12
N VAL A 111 9.35 -16.88 -0.58
CA VAL A 111 10.63 -17.12 -1.29
C VAL A 111 11.26 -18.31 -0.61
N ASN A 112 11.44 -19.40 -1.33
CA ASN A 112 12.42 -20.42 -0.97
C ASN A 112 13.40 -20.54 -2.14
N GLU A 113 13.92 -19.42 -2.63
CA GLU A 113 15.02 -19.42 -3.57
C GLU A 113 16.33 -19.57 -2.79
N VAL A 114 16.70 -20.81 -2.50
CA VAL A 114 18.13 -21.13 -2.40
C VAL A 114 18.63 -21.30 -3.84
N ASP A 115 19.70 -20.60 -4.20
CA ASP A 115 20.37 -20.72 -5.50
C ASP A 115 19.53 -20.38 -6.75
N GLY A 116 18.52 -19.50 -6.64
CA GLY A 116 17.74 -19.03 -7.80
C GLY A 116 16.80 -20.08 -8.39
N VAL A 117 16.45 -21.12 -7.63
CA VAL A 117 15.47 -22.13 -8.04
C VAL A 117 14.08 -21.72 -7.57
N LYS A 118 13.16 -21.55 -8.52
CA LYS A 118 11.74 -21.31 -8.24
C LYS A 118 11.12 -22.57 -7.64
N THR A 119 10.91 -22.60 -6.34
CA THR A 119 10.27 -23.75 -5.66
C THR A 119 8.75 -23.59 -5.51
N TYR A 120 8.25 -22.36 -5.48
CA TYR A 120 6.83 -22.06 -5.24
C TYR A 120 6.28 -21.10 -6.27
N GLU A 121 5.00 -21.29 -6.61
CA GLU A 121 4.25 -20.35 -7.43
C GLU A 121 2.80 -20.23 -6.99
N ILE A 122 2.18 -19.08 -7.26
CA ILE A 122 0.72 -18.94 -7.13
C ILE A 122 0.08 -19.89 -8.14
N THR A 123 -0.82 -20.75 -7.66
CA THR A 123 -1.44 -21.76 -8.54
C THR A 123 -2.34 -21.08 -9.58
N ASP A 124 -2.48 -21.66 -10.77
CA ASP A 124 -3.37 -21.12 -11.82
C ASP A 124 -4.84 -21.02 -11.36
N ASN A 125 -5.22 -21.81 -10.35
CA ASN A 125 -6.55 -21.81 -9.75
C ASN A 125 -6.60 -21.05 -8.41
N SER A 126 -5.51 -20.41 -8.00
CA SER A 126 -5.46 -19.64 -6.76
C SER A 126 -6.32 -18.41 -6.93
N GLN A 127 -7.37 -18.31 -6.13
CA GLN A 127 -8.23 -17.14 -6.12
C GLN A 127 -7.72 -16.19 -5.03
N LEU A 128 -7.09 -15.08 -5.42
CA LEU A 128 -6.79 -14.02 -4.46
C LEU A 128 -8.13 -13.49 -3.92
N THR A 129 -8.40 -13.79 -2.66
CA THR A 129 -9.70 -13.50 -2.06
C THR A 129 -9.51 -12.58 -0.86
N TYR A 130 -10.18 -11.44 -0.85
CA TYR A 130 -10.25 -10.57 0.32
C TYR A 130 -11.29 -11.10 1.30
N VAL A 131 -10.92 -11.29 2.56
CA VAL A 131 -11.79 -11.88 3.59
C VAL A 131 -12.09 -10.94 4.76
N GLY A 132 -11.73 -9.66 4.65
CA GLY A 132 -11.99 -8.64 5.67
C GLY A 132 -10.85 -8.45 6.67
N ASP A 133 -10.89 -7.35 7.41
CA ASP A 133 -9.91 -7.00 8.45
C ASP A 133 -8.46 -6.98 7.94
N GLY A 134 -8.27 -6.51 6.70
CA GLY A 134 -6.96 -6.46 6.03
C GLY A 134 -6.44 -7.82 5.58
N ALA A 135 -7.24 -8.88 5.70
CA ALA A 135 -6.82 -10.23 5.38
C ALA A 135 -7.19 -10.63 3.95
N VAL A 136 -6.24 -11.32 3.29
CA VAL A 136 -6.44 -12.02 2.03
C VAL A 136 -6.05 -13.48 2.16
N THR A 137 -6.67 -14.32 1.35
CA THR A 137 -6.29 -15.73 1.18
C THR A 137 -5.90 -16.02 -0.26
N LEU A 138 -4.91 -16.89 -0.43
CA LEU A 138 -4.46 -17.40 -1.73
C LEU A 138 -3.73 -18.73 -1.55
N SER A 139 -3.58 -19.48 -2.64
CA SER A 139 -2.92 -20.78 -2.64
C SER A 139 -1.63 -20.71 -3.44
N ILE A 140 -0.57 -21.31 -2.92
CA ILE A 140 0.69 -21.51 -3.65
C ILE A 140 0.97 -23.00 -3.80
N ARG A 141 1.55 -23.37 -4.95
CA ARG A 141 1.96 -24.72 -5.30
C ARG A 141 3.47 -24.83 -5.14
N ASN A 142 3.93 -25.87 -4.47
CA ASN A 142 5.30 -26.35 -4.59
C ASN A 142 5.45 -27.02 -5.96
N ILE A 143 6.39 -26.54 -6.77
CA ILE A 143 6.54 -26.99 -8.17
C ILE A 143 7.06 -28.43 -8.24
N ASP A 144 7.90 -28.85 -7.29
CA ASP A 144 8.54 -30.18 -7.29
C ASP A 144 7.58 -31.27 -6.78
N THR A 145 6.84 -30.98 -5.71
CA THR A 145 5.94 -31.96 -5.06
C THR A 145 4.50 -31.86 -5.54
N ASN A 146 4.15 -30.79 -6.26
CA ASN A 146 2.78 -30.41 -6.62
C ASN A 146 1.85 -30.24 -5.39
N GLU A 147 2.41 -30.09 -4.19
CA GLU A 147 1.69 -29.80 -2.96
C GLU A 147 1.16 -28.37 -2.99
N VAL A 148 -0.11 -28.18 -2.62
CA VAL A 148 -0.75 -26.87 -2.54
C VAL A 148 -0.92 -26.47 -1.09
N ILE A 149 -0.47 -25.27 -0.75
CA ILE A 149 -0.55 -24.70 0.59
C ILE A 149 -1.35 -23.40 0.49
N ASP A 150 -2.39 -23.30 1.32
CA ASP A 150 -3.20 -22.10 1.44
C ASP A 150 -2.54 -21.14 2.43
N TYR A 151 -2.54 -19.85 2.09
CA TYR A 151 -1.98 -18.79 2.90
C TYR A 151 -3.04 -17.77 3.23
N LYS A 152 -3.03 -17.32 4.49
CA LYS A 152 -3.73 -16.13 4.94
C LYS A 152 -2.71 -15.05 5.28
N ILE A 153 -2.81 -13.90 4.61
CA ILE A 153 -1.93 -12.75 4.83
C ILE A 153 -2.79 -11.61 5.36
N ILE A 154 -2.39 -11.04 6.50
CA ILE A 154 -3.11 -9.96 7.16
C ILE A 154 -2.25 -8.70 7.14
N PHE A 155 -2.75 -7.68 6.45
CA PHE A 155 -2.16 -6.35 6.40
C PHE A 155 -2.69 -5.47 7.54
N SER A 156 -1.81 -4.63 8.08
CA SER A 156 -2.17 -3.55 9.00
C SER A 156 -1.24 -2.36 8.78
N PHE A 157 -1.72 -1.15 9.05
CA PHE A 157 -0.97 0.08 8.90
C PHE A 157 -1.03 0.89 10.20
N GLU A 158 0.13 1.32 10.69
CA GLU A 158 0.26 2.18 11.87
C GLU A 158 0.52 3.62 11.41
N GLU A 159 -0.51 4.47 11.48
CA GLU A 159 -0.45 5.85 10.97
C GLU A 159 0.62 6.69 11.66
N SER A 160 0.81 6.50 12.98
CA SER A 160 1.75 7.29 13.77
C SER A 160 3.21 7.13 13.34
N THR A 161 3.53 5.99 12.73
CA THR A 161 4.87 5.66 12.24
C THR A 161 4.92 5.44 10.73
N SER A 162 3.79 5.63 10.04
CA SER A 162 3.60 5.34 8.62
C SER A 162 4.16 3.96 8.21
N THR A 163 3.97 2.96 9.08
CA THR A 163 4.57 1.62 8.93
C THR A 163 3.51 0.58 8.63
N SER A 164 3.71 -0.19 7.56
CA SER A 164 2.91 -1.37 7.25
C SER A 164 3.47 -2.62 7.93
N ASN A 165 2.58 -3.45 8.48
CA ASN A 165 2.91 -4.74 9.07
C ASN A 165 2.12 -5.84 8.36
N PHE A 166 2.76 -7.00 8.21
CA PHE A 166 2.16 -8.17 7.58
C PHE A 166 2.30 -9.39 8.47
N LYS A 167 1.19 -10.11 8.66
CA LYS A 167 1.18 -11.41 9.32
C LYS A 167 0.84 -12.48 8.30
N VAL A 168 1.78 -13.39 8.06
CA VAL A 168 1.65 -14.51 7.12
C VAL A 168 1.37 -15.79 7.89
N LEU A 169 0.29 -16.48 7.54
CA LEU A 169 -0.13 -17.74 8.14
C LEU A 169 -0.28 -18.78 7.03
N ALA A 170 0.53 -19.84 7.07
CA ALA A 170 0.30 -21.01 6.24
C ALA A 170 -0.79 -21.87 6.90
N GLU A 171 -1.85 -22.16 6.17
CA GLU A 171 -2.84 -23.15 6.54
C GLU A 171 -2.28 -24.54 6.17
N LYS A 172 -2.60 -25.56 6.99
CA LYS A 172 -2.08 -26.90 6.73
C LYS A 172 -2.63 -27.41 5.40
N PRO A 173 -1.82 -28.14 4.60
CA PRO A 173 -2.29 -28.77 3.38
C PRO A 173 -3.52 -29.61 3.70
N THR A 174 -4.62 -29.38 2.98
CA THR A 174 -5.80 -30.23 3.09
C THR A 174 -5.42 -31.59 2.48
N LYS A 175 -5.24 -32.61 3.33
CA LYS A 175 -4.90 -33.98 2.92
C LYS A 175 -6.00 -34.63 2.08
#